data_AF-A0A7S2BSU9-F1
#
_entry.id   AF-A0A7S2BSU9-F1
#
_cell.length_a   1.000
_cell.length_b   1.000
_cell.length_c   1.000
_cell.angle_alpha   90.00
_cell.angle_beta   90.00
_cell.angle_gamma   90.00
#
_symmetry.space_group_name_H-M   'P 1'
#
loop_
_entity.id
_entity.type
_entity.pdbx_description
1 polymer ?
#
loop_
_entity_poly.entity_id
_entity_poly.type
_entity_poly.pdbx_seq_one_letter_code
_entity_poly.pdbx_strand_id
1 'polypeptide(L)'
;VDEQLIGKLLVFIPNVEALQKVLEGRMSAELAKKEAAAEAARALAEGRGGGGHHTTPEPFALTQPKPRMVPVPEEEITGFKAGNVPKSTYKDPKELVDVVELDKKKDANRIAMKAKYSDPRVQPFKLRVLERPNNLDQVRDEVQAARDGELNFEGVKAHPVPRQRAGQGIVRLNSAAILREDNLYKKKQESEAATLRAFERELRDSAEFDTWQQRMKEQDEAERIKRIEQHRMETILADEEAKEAKLRQERENRAMAIEMKQQAAIYDEQRAENEEHVVAHHRALVVDVQAQREKPVIAKDELLRRHKTVARELRQEMEQLEAQALAERRQEEARRADLIKQIRALELVPRKRESRLDPTYTPQLGLLEEMSLAELRERLLIVEEQRQEDEEHKRSKIKMTKQEHDADLATRAQRLAGMRERAASEAAAKREQMKAAARSAEEDRRERLADAQLKVQATLEAKRTNRLQKEAELAAELKRIRTKNQFLEADKEAVERKKWESQQAGEQREIIERQSRKQQDAHAQLSVHSKETQQRLLVVQREREAHEAFLREYEAHVTDSAQQAVALEASIVGDQANKLAVRTRLKETKAFDVSGEVFRNPPQAGQTLPSVDKSRSRQAATLQAQA
;
A
#
# COMPACT_ATOMS: atom_id res chain seq x y z
N VAL A 1 120.89 3.44 26.06
CA VAL A 1 119.79 3.24 25.07
C VAL A 1 118.61 4.16 25.40
N ASP A 2 118.48 4.49 26.68
CA ASP A 2 117.26 4.89 27.35
C ASP A 2 116.90 6.35 27.04
N GLU A 3 117.89 7.23 26.87
CA GLU A 3 117.72 8.59 26.37
C GLU A 3 117.00 8.64 25.01
N GLN A 4 117.30 7.70 24.10
CA GLN A 4 116.61 7.62 22.79
C GLN A 4 115.19 7.04 22.91
N LEU A 5 114.87 6.35 24.01
CA LEU A 5 113.52 5.88 24.32
C LEU A 5 112.71 7.01 24.95
N ILE A 6 113.29 7.71 25.93
CA ILE A 6 112.72 8.90 26.58
C ILE A 6 112.42 9.99 25.54
N GLY A 7 113.38 10.29 24.65
CA GLY A 7 113.18 11.25 23.56
C GLY A 7 112.03 10.90 22.62
N LYS A 8 111.77 9.60 22.39
CA LYS A 8 110.60 9.15 21.61
C LYS A 8 109.29 9.24 22.38
N LEU A 9 109.31 9.01 23.70
CA LEU A 9 108.13 9.10 24.57
C LEU A 9 107.68 10.54 24.79
N LEU A 10 108.62 11.48 24.97
CA LEU A 10 108.34 12.92 25.15
C LEU A 10 107.49 13.50 24.01
N VAL A 11 107.67 13.03 22.77
CA VAL A 11 106.89 13.45 21.58
C VAL A 11 105.39 13.11 21.70
N PHE A 12 105.02 12.09 22.49
CA PHE A 12 103.62 11.69 22.65
C PHE A 12 102.90 12.39 23.80
N ILE A 13 103.60 12.99 24.76
CA ILE A 13 102.99 13.62 25.95
C ILE A 13 101.92 14.67 25.58
N PRO A 14 102.15 15.63 24.65
CA PRO A 14 101.13 16.61 24.28
C PRO A 14 99.87 15.99 23.66
N ASN A 15 100.01 14.86 22.97
CA ASN A 15 98.88 14.12 22.38
C ASN A 15 98.09 13.36 23.45
N VAL A 16 98.76 12.84 24.49
CA VAL A 16 98.12 12.20 25.65
C VAL A 16 97.36 13.25 26.47
N GLU A 17 97.97 14.40 26.77
CA GLU A 17 97.31 15.51 27.46
C GLU A 17 96.09 16.03 26.70
N ALA A 18 96.19 16.21 25.39
CA ALA A 18 95.07 16.65 24.56
C ALA A 18 93.91 15.63 24.59
N LEU A 19 94.23 14.34 24.53
CA LEU A 19 93.23 13.27 24.61
C LEU A 19 92.62 13.17 26.02
N GLN A 20 93.40 13.39 27.07
CA GLN A 20 92.92 13.47 28.46
C GLN A 20 91.97 14.66 28.66
N LYS A 21 92.32 15.87 28.20
CA LYS A 21 91.44 17.06 28.23
C LYS A 21 90.13 16.83 27.47
N VAL A 22 90.15 16.08 26.35
CA VAL A 22 88.94 15.67 25.61
C VAL A 22 88.09 14.64 26.38
N LEU A 23 88.71 13.72 27.12
CA LEU A 23 88.00 12.77 27.99
C LEU A 23 87.37 13.47 29.20
N GLU A 24 88.10 14.35 29.88
CA GLU A 24 87.62 15.15 31.01
C GLU A 24 86.46 16.06 30.58
N GLY A 25 86.56 16.71 29.42
CA GLY A 25 85.47 17.48 28.80
C GLY A 25 84.24 16.64 28.44
N ARG A 26 84.41 15.37 28.06
CA ARG A 26 83.28 14.44 27.84
C ARG A 26 82.67 13.94 29.15
N MET A 27 83.48 13.63 30.16
CA MET A 27 83.03 13.12 31.45
C MET A 27 82.26 14.18 32.24
N SER A 28 82.76 15.43 32.26
CA SER A 28 82.04 16.58 32.83
C SER A 28 80.72 16.86 32.09
N ALA A 29 80.68 16.77 30.76
CA ALA A 29 79.43 16.90 29.99
C ALA A 29 78.44 15.73 30.22
N GLU A 30 78.92 14.53 30.52
CA GLU A 30 78.09 13.38 30.95
C GLU A 30 77.54 13.57 32.37
N LEU A 31 78.34 14.08 33.30
CA LEU A 31 77.91 14.40 34.66
C LEU A 31 76.86 15.51 34.66
N ALA A 32 77.12 16.64 33.97
CA ALA A 32 76.16 17.74 33.85
C ALA A 32 74.84 17.30 33.20
N LYS A 33 74.86 16.34 32.25
CA LYS A 33 73.63 15.73 31.70
C LYS A 33 72.89 14.88 32.73
N LYS A 34 73.61 14.11 33.57
CA LYS A 34 73.00 13.27 34.62
C LYS A 34 72.42 14.12 35.75
N GLU A 35 73.11 15.19 36.14
CA GLU A 35 72.62 16.18 37.10
C GLU A 35 71.39 16.90 36.56
N ALA A 36 71.45 17.46 35.34
CA ALA A 36 70.29 18.11 34.70
C ALA A 36 69.11 17.13 34.49
N ALA A 37 69.36 15.85 34.22
CA ALA A 37 68.31 14.83 34.13
C ALA A 37 67.72 14.46 35.51
N ALA A 38 68.54 14.41 36.56
CA ALA A 38 68.08 14.17 37.93
C ALA A 38 67.30 15.38 38.48
N GLU A 39 67.77 16.59 38.20
CA GLU A 39 67.10 17.85 38.55
C GLU A 39 65.79 18.02 37.76
N ALA A 40 65.77 17.70 36.46
CA ALA A 40 64.54 17.63 35.68
C ALA A 40 63.56 16.56 36.20
N ALA A 41 64.04 15.41 36.67
CA ALA A 41 63.20 14.38 37.30
C ALA A 41 62.63 14.85 38.65
N ARG A 42 63.41 15.61 39.43
CA ARG A 42 62.99 16.24 40.69
C ARG A 42 61.94 17.32 40.43
N ALA A 43 62.18 18.19 39.45
CA ALA A 43 61.23 19.19 38.97
C ALA A 43 59.95 18.57 38.37
N LEU A 44 60.01 17.35 37.81
CA LEU A 44 58.81 16.62 37.36
C LEU A 44 57.99 16.04 38.52
N ALA A 45 58.62 15.73 39.66
CA ALA A 45 57.96 15.27 40.87
C ALA A 45 57.35 16.43 41.67
N GLU A 46 58.11 17.51 41.87
CA GLU A 46 57.70 18.70 42.62
C GLU A 46 56.80 19.64 41.78
N GLY A 47 56.96 19.63 40.45
CA GLY A 47 56.18 20.42 39.49
C GLY A 47 54.72 19.98 39.28
N ARG A 48 54.23 18.97 40.01
CA ARG A 48 52.79 18.62 40.07
C ARG A 48 51.98 19.54 40.99
N GLY A 49 52.36 20.83 41.05
CA GLY A 49 51.58 21.92 41.63
C GLY A 49 50.35 22.29 40.79
N GLY A 50 49.48 21.32 40.51
CA GLY A 50 48.24 21.51 39.76
C GLY A 50 47.08 20.82 40.49
N GLY A 51 46.11 21.61 40.94
CA GLY A 51 45.00 21.19 41.81
C GLY A 51 43.92 20.34 41.12
N GLY A 52 44.31 19.29 40.40
CA GLY A 52 43.38 18.23 40.01
C GLY A 52 43.06 17.36 41.22
N HIS A 53 41.78 17.34 41.64
CA HIS A 53 41.31 16.37 42.62
C HIS A 53 41.62 14.95 42.11
N HIS A 54 42.54 14.25 42.78
CA HIS A 54 42.81 12.85 42.45
C HIS A 54 41.55 12.04 42.76
N THR A 55 41.01 11.36 41.76
CA THR A 55 39.78 10.57 41.89
C THR A 55 40.02 9.34 42.76
N THR A 56 39.95 9.53 44.08
CA THR A 56 39.90 8.42 45.03
C THR A 56 38.65 7.59 44.73
N PRO A 57 38.79 6.27 44.47
CA PRO A 57 37.64 5.43 44.17
C PRO A 57 36.77 5.33 45.42
N GLU A 58 35.59 5.97 45.37
CA GLU A 58 34.59 5.83 46.42
C GLU A 58 34.16 4.36 46.49
N PRO A 59 34.20 3.71 47.67
CA PRO A 59 33.87 2.30 47.78
C PRO A 59 32.40 2.10 47.42
N PHE A 60 32.15 1.32 46.36
CA PHE A 60 30.80 1.06 45.87
C PHE A 60 29.89 0.57 47.01
N ALA A 61 28.70 1.14 47.10
CA ALA A 61 27.75 0.82 48.17
C ALA A 61 27.29 -0.64 48.03
N LEU A 62 27.97 -1.54 48.73
CA LEU A 62 27.59 -2.94 48.89
C LEU A 62 26.15 -3.01 49.41
N THR A 63 25.23 -3.36 48.51
CA THR A 63 23.81 -3.50 48.81
C THR A 63 23.63 -4.60 49.85
N GLN A 64 23.48 -4.20 51.11
CA GLN A 64 23.19 -5.16 52.17
C GLN A 64 21.91 -5.91 51.80
N PRO A 65 21.94 -7.25 51.74
CA PRO A 65 20.76 -8.01 51.36
C PRO A 65 19.67 -7.75 52.39
N LYS A 66 18.49 -7.31 51.94
CA LYS A 66 17.36 -7.04 52.83
C LYS A 66 17.14 -8.28 53.73
N PRO A 67 16.96 -8.10 55.05
CA PRO A 67 16.74 -9.23 55.94
C PRO A 67 15.54 -10.03 55.44
N ARG A 68 15.68 -11.36 55.38
CA ARG A 68 14.59 -12.24 54.95
C ARG A 68 13.42 -12.03 55.90
N MET A 69 12.32 -11.50 55.39
CA MET A 69 11.05 -11.51 56.10
C MET A 69 10.69 -12.97 56.35
N VAL A 70 10.42 -13.31 57.62
CA VAL A 70 9.82 -14.60 57.97
C VAL A 70 8.46 -14.66 57.26
N PRO A 71 8.09 -15.79 56.63
CA PRO A 71 6.74 -15.95 56.07
C PRO A 71 5.69 -15.64 57.14
N VAL A 72 4.67 -14.85 56.77
CA VAL A 72 3.48 -14.69 57.61
C VAL A 72 2.84 -16.08 57.76
N PRO A 73 2.44 -16.51 58.97
CA PRO A 73 1.78 -17.79 59.15
C PRO A 73 0.57 -17.93 58.23
N GLU A 74 0.39 -19.09 57.61
CA GLU A 74 -0.77 -19.37 56.77
C GLU A 74 -2.04 -19.37 57.62
N GLU A 75 -3.01 -18.53 57.28
CA GLU A 75 -4.30 -18.50 57.96
C GLU A 75 -5.06 -19.81 57.68
N GLU A 76 -5.56 -20.47 58.74
CA GLU A 76 -6.22 -21.77 58.63
C GLU A 76 -7.46 -21.67 57.73
N ILE A 77 -7.40 -22.33 56.56
CA ILE A 77 -8.47 -22.30 55.56
C ILE A 77 -9.68 -23.09 56.09
N THR A 78 -10.58 -22.38 56.76
CA THR A 78 -11.87 -22.94 57.19
C THR A 78 -12.65 -23.46 55.98
N GLY A 79 -13.10 -24.72 56.05
CA GLY A 79 -13.57 -25.47 54.88
C GLY A 79 -14.77 -24.83 54.17
N PHE A 80 -14.55 -24.37 52.94
CA PHE A 80 -15.61 -23.81 52.08
C PHE A 80 -16.68 -24.88 51.78
N LYS A 81 -17.90 -24.66 52.27
CA LYS A 81 -19.06 -25.48 51.90
C LYS A 81 -19.46 -25.17 50.46
N ALA A 82 -19.20 -26.11 49.55
CA ALA A 82 -19.59 -26.00 48.16
C ALA A 82 -21.11 -25.81 48.02
N GLY A 83 -21.52 -24.78 47.29
CA GLY A 83 -22.93 -24.55 46.93
C GLY A 83 -23.43 -25.57 45.90
N ASN A 84 -24.73 -25.87 45.95
CA ASN A 84 -25.36 -26.85 45.06
C ASN A 84 -25.09 -26.51 43.57
N VAL A 85 -24.75 -27.54 42.78
CA VAL A 85 -24.44 -27.38 41.35
C VAL A 85 -25.62 -26.72 40.60
N PRO A 86 -25.38 -25.68 39.77
CA PRO A 86 -26.44 -25.00 39.03
C PRO A 86 -27.24 -25.96 38.14
N LYS A 87 -28.58 -25.79 38.12
CA LYS A 87 -29.50 -26.62 37.31
C LYS A 87 -29.26 -26.55 35.80
N SER A 88 -28.44 -25.60 35.32
CA SER A 88 -27.97 -25.52 33.94
C SER A 88 -27.00 -26.65 33.54
N THR A 89 -26.28 -27.24 34.49
CA THR A 89 -25.30 -28.31 34.23
C THR A 89 -25.95 -29.63 33.79
N TYR A 90 -27.25 -29.80 34.05
CA TYR A 90 -28.04 -30.99 33.69
C TYR A 90 -28.93 -30.75 32.45
N LYS A 91 -28.47 -29.93 31.50
CA LYS A 91 -29.12 -29.74 30.19
C LYS A 91 -28.14 -30.06 29.08
N ASP A 92 -28.49 -31.00 28.20
CA ASP A 92 -27.64 -31.41 27.10
C ASP A 92 -27.45 -30.28 26.07
N PRO A 93 -26.20 -29.96 25.67
CA PRO A 93 -25.89 -28.76 24.89
C PRO A 93 -26.09 -28.95 23.37
N LYS A 94 -27.08 -29.77 22.96
CA LYS A 94 -27.27 -30.16 21.56
C LYS A 94 -28.55 -29.64 20.88
N GLU A 95 -29.52 -29.12 21.63
CA GLU A 95 -30.85 -28.77 21.09
C GLU A 95 -31.30 -27.34 21.38
N LEU A 96 -30.46 -26.44 21.90
CA LEU A 96 -30.84 -25.04 22.04
C LEU A 96 -29.67 -24.04 22.01
N VAL A 97 -29.93 -22.90 21.36
CA VAL A 97 -29.05 -21.73 21.16
C VAL A 97 -27.95 -21.95 20.12
N ASP A 98 -28.17 -21.40 18.91
CA ASP A 98 -27.15 -21.26 17.88
C ASP A 98 -25.86 -20.64 18.45
N VAL A 99 -24.69 -21.10 17.99
CA VAL A 99 -23.39 -20.55 18.42
C VAL A 99 -23.36 -19.02 18.24
N VAL A 100 -23.97 -18.52 17.15
CA VAL A 100 -24.15 -17.10 16.84
C VAL A 100 -24.99 -16.36 17.89
N GLU A 101 -26.07 -16.95 18.40
CA GLU A 101 -26.82 -16.36 19.52
C GLU A 101 -26.04 -16.40 20.83
N LEU A 102 -25.32 -17.51 21.08
CA LEU A 102 -24.52 -17.69 22.28
C LEU A 102 -23.40 -16.64 22.34
N ASP A 103 -22.75 -16.36 21.21
CA ASP A 103 -21.72 -15.32 21.09
C ASP A 103 -22.32 -13.91 21.13
N LYS A 104 -23.46 -13.64 20.48
CA LYS A 104 -24.21 -12.37 20.67
C LYS A 104 -24.55 -12.13 22.16
N LYS A 105 -24.94 -13.18 22.90
CA LYS A 105 -25.25 -13.11 24.34
C LYS A 105 -23.98 -12.96 25.20
N LYS A 106 -22.85 -13.58 24.82
CA LYS A 106 -21.54 -13.32 25.46
C LYS A 106 -21.10 -11.86 25.25
N ASP A 107 -21.23 -11.33 24.04
CA ASP A 107 -20.84 -9.95 23.75
C ASP A 107 -21.77 -8.92 24.39
N ALA A 108 -23.08 -9.15 24.41
CA ALA A 108 -24.01 -8.32 25.17
C ALA A 108 -23.65 -8.31 26.67
N ASN A 109 -23.35 -9.47 27.27
CA ASN A 109 -22.86 -9.56 28.65
C ASN A 109 -21.49 -8.87 28.84
N ARG A 110 -20.58 -8.96 27.86
CA ARG A 110 -19.27 -8.28 27.89
C ARG A 110 -19.42 -6.76 27.83
N ILE A 111 -20.37 -6.26 27.04
CA ILE A 111 -20.72 -4.83 26.95
C ILE A 111 -21.40 -4.37 28.24
N ALA A 112 -22.36 -5.12 28.78
CA ALA A 112 -23.04 -4.80 30.05
C ALA A 112 -22.07 -4.81 31.24
N MET A 113 -21.14 -5.77 31.30
CA MET A 113 -20.05 -5.79 32.29
C MET A 113 -19.10 -4.59 32.13
N LYS A 114 -18.70 -4.26 30.89
CA LYS A 114 -17.88 -3.06 30.62
C LYS A 114 -18.59 -1.79 31.07
N ALA A 115 -19.88 -1.62 30.77
CA ALA A 115 -20.67 -0.48 31.22
C ALA A 115 -20.73 -0.41 32.76
N LYS A 116 -21.08 -1.52 33.42
CA LYS A 116 -21.16 -1.62 34.89
C LYS A 116 -19.85 -1.27 35.61
N TYR A 117 -18.69 -1.58 35.02
CA TYR A 117 -17.38 -1.22 35.57
C TYR A 117 -16.76 0.03 34.92
N SER A 118 -17.44 0.68 33.98
CA SER A 118 -17.06 2.00 33.45
C SER A 118 -17.44 3.12 34.40
N ASP A 119 -18.45 2.91 35.26
CA ASP A 119 -18.85 3.87 36.30
C ASP A 119 -17.80 3.91 37.45
N PRO A 120 -17.12 5.04 37.70
CA PRO A 120 -16.10 5.14 38.76
C PRO A 120 -16.64 5.01 40.21
N ARG A 121 -17.95 4.83 40.36
CA ARG A 121 -18.66 4.55 41.62
C ARG A 121 -18.87 3.06 41.90
N VAL A 122 -18.72 2.20 40.88
CA VAL A 122 -19.03 0.76 40.94
C VAL A 122 -17.77 -0.11 40.83
N GLN A 123 -16.63 0.48 40.47
CA GLN A 123 -15.33 -0.19 40.55
C GLN A 123 -14.96 -0.51 42.01
N PRO A 124 -14.66 -1.77 42.37
CA PRO A 124 -14.48 -2.19 43.76
C PRO A 124 -13.19 -1.68 44.42
N PHE A 125 -12.23 -1.17 43.65
CA PHE A 125 -11.02 -0.51 44.16
C PHE A 125 -10.51 0.51 43.14
N LYS A 126 -10.03 1.67 43.62
CA LYS A 126 -9.31 2.66 42.81
C LYS A 126 -7.81 2.44 42.94
N LEU A 127 -7.15 2.14 41.81
CA LEU A 127 -5.69 2.03 41.76
C LEU A 127 -5.06 3.42 41.72
N ARG A 128 -4.52 3.89 42.86
CA ARG A 128 -3.78 5.18 42.97
C ARG A 128 -2.60 5.32 41.99
N VAL A 129 -2.15 4.21 41.38
CA VAL A 129 -1.15 4.20 40.30
C VAL A 129 -1.66 4.92 39.04
N LEU A 130 -2.95 4.86 38.75
CA LEU A 130 -3.59 5.51 37.60
C LEU A 130 -3.89 7.00 37.83
N GLU A 131 -3.93 7.44 39.08
CA GLU A 131 -4.15 8.83 39.49
C GLU A 131 -2.83 9.63 39.59
N ARG A 132 -1.68 8.96 39.40
CA ARG A 132 -0.35 9.59 39.45
C ARG A 132 -0.01 10.20 38.08
N PRO A 133 0.42 11.48 37.99
CA PRO A 133 0.85 12.05 36.72
C PRO A 133 2.01 11.21 36.17
N ASN A 134 1.82 10.69 34.98
CA ASN A 134 2.64 9.61 34.45
C ASN A 134 3.60 10.19 33.40
N ASN A 135 4.75 10.71 33.84
CA ASN A 135 5.74 11.39 33.00
C ASN A 135 6.41 10.49 31.93
N LEU A 136 5.84 9.32 31.60
CA LEU A 136 6.37 8.41 30.58
C LEU A 136 6.50 9.08 29.21
N ASP A 137 5.60 9.99 28.85
CA ASP A 137 5.66 10.68 27.56
C ASP A 137 6.73 11.79 27.58
N GLN A 138 6.92 12.51 28.69
CA GLN A 138 8.06 13.40 28.88
C GLN A 138 9.40 12.65 28.84
N VAL A 139 9.50 11.50 29.52
CA VAL A 139 10.70 10.65 29.51
C VAL A 139 10.93 10.02 28.13
N ARG A 140 9.87 9.74 27.34
CA ARG A 140 10.00 9.34 25.94
C ARG A 140 10.58 10.48 25.10
N ASP A 141 10.03 11.68 25.22
CA ASP A 141 10.49 12.86 24.48
C ASP A 141 11.93 13.23 24.84
N GLU A 142 12.33 13.11 26.12
CA GLU A 142 13.70 13.27 26.59
C GLU A 142 14.66 12.21 26.00
N VAL A 143 14.27 10.92 25.99
CA VAL A 143 15.07 9.82 25.41
C VAL A 143 15.14 9.91 23.88
N GLN A 144 14.07 10.41 23.24
CA GLN A 144 14.01 10.68 21.81
C GLN A 144 14.97 11.82 21.44
N ALA A 145 14.85 12.97 22.13
CA ALA A 145 15.72 14.12 21.95
C ALA A 145 17.20 13.84 22.27
N ALA A 146 17.47 12.97 23.25
CA ALA A 146 18.83 12.50 23.54
C ALA A 146 19.42 11.71 22.35
N ARG A 147 18.65 10.78 21.76
CA ARG A 147 19.06 10.04 20.56
C ARG A 147 19.21 10.93 19.33
N ASP A 148 18.29 11.87 19.13
CA ASP A 148 18.36 12.82 18.02
C ASP A 148 19.55 13.79 18.20
N GLY A 149 19.98 14.03 19.45
CA GLY A 149 21.23 14.69 19.81
C GLY A 149 22.49 13.83 19.55
N GLU A 150 22.44 12.53 19.82
CA GLU A 150 23.52 11.57 19.46
C GLU A 150 23.66 11.41 17.94
N LEU A 151 22.56 11.51 17.19
CA LEU A 151 22.53 11.49 15.72
C LEU A 151 22.90 12.84 15.07
N ASN A 152 23.23 13.87 15.86
CA ASN A 152 23.55 15.19 15.35
C ASN A 152 25.01 15.25 14.86
N PHE A 153 25.26 14.69 13.67
CA PHE A 153 26.59 14.62 13.05
C PHE A 153 27.21 15.99 12.69
N GLU A 154 26.48 17.09 12.88
CA GLU A 154 27.06 18.44 12.89
C GLU A 154 27.90 18.66 14.16
N GLY A 155 29.16 18.20 14.12
CA GLY A 155 30.11 18.35 15.21
C GLY A 155 30.26 19.79 15.71
N VAL A 156 30.51 19.93 17.03
CA VAL A 156 30.47 21.20 17.77
C VAL A 156 31.17 22.33 17.02
N LYS A 157 30.36 23.29 16.55
CA LYS A 157 30.83 24.45 15.79
C LYS A 157 31.79 25.27 16.66
N ALA A 158 33.06 25.26 16.27
CA ALA A 158 34.15 25.85 17.06
C ALA A 158 33.85 27.30 17.44
N HIS A 159 34.03 27.64 18.72
CA HIS A 159 33.81 29.01 19.20
C HIS A 159 34.62 30.01 18.36
N PRO A 160 34.02 31.13 17.93
CA PRO A 160 34.72 32.09 17.08
C PRO A 160 35.92 32.66 17.81
N VAL A 161 37.10 32.52 17.20
CA VAL A 161 38.39 32.97 17.78
C VAL A 161 38.26 34.44 18.19
N PRO A 162 38.57 34.80 19.46
CA PRO A 162 38.48 36.17 19.94
C PRO A 162 39.24 37.13 19.03
N ARG A 163 38.56 38.18 18.55
CA ARG A 163 39.17 39.19 17.67
C ARG A 163 40.29 39.92 18.43
N GLN A 164 41.53 39.58 18.13
CA GLN A 164 42.70 40.31 18.65
C GLN A 164 42.61 41.78 18.26
N ARG A 165 42.89 42.69 19.19
CA ARG A 165 42.94 44.12 18.91
C ARG A 165 44.16 44.42 18.04
N ALA A 166 44.05 45.41 17.15
CA ALA A 166 45.18 45.82 16.30
C ALA A 166 46.41 46.15 17.16
N GLY A 167 47.57 45.59 16.81
CA GLY A 167 48.81 45.68 17.59
C GLY A 167 48.94 44.66 18.74
N GLN A 168 47.85 44.12 19.28
CA GLN A 168 47.83 43.16 20.40
C GLN A 168 48.13 41.73 19.94
N GLY A 169 49.27 41.58 19.25
CA GLY A 169 49.71 40.36 18.57
C GLY A 169 51.00 40.52 17.76
N ILE A 170 51.70 41.68 17.84
CA ILE A 170 52.99 41.88 17.19
C ILE A 170 54.06 41.07 17.95
N VAL A 171 54.18 39.79 17.62
CA VAL A 171 55.23 38.91 18.13
C VAL A 171 56.58 39.43 17.66
N ARG A 172 57.44 39.86 18.60
CA ARG A 172 58.84 40.22 18.28
C ARG A 172 59.53 38.98 17.70
N LEU A 173 59.77 39.02 16.38
CA LEU A 173 60.34 37.89 15.64
C LEU A 173 61.70 37.52 16.23
N ASN A 174 61.81 36.31 16.75
CA ASN A 174 63.09 35.77 17.21
C ASN A 174 64.02 35.56 16.00
N SER A 175 65.34 35.69 16.17
CA SER A 175 66.32 35.51 15.10
C SER A 175 66.18 34.14 14.43
N ALA A 176 65.94 33.10 15.22
CA ALA A 176 65.68 31.74 14.74
C ALA A 176 64.39 31.62 13.89
N ALA A 177 63.39 32.47 14.08
CA ALA A 177 62.19 32.50 13.25
C ALA A 177 62.47 33.18 11.90
N ILE A 178 63.14 34.34 11.93
CA ILE A 178 63.61 35.06 10.74
C ILE A 178 64.45 34.13 9.85
N LEU A 179 65.43 33.42 10.43
CA LEU A 179 66.34 32.55 9.68
C LEU A 179 65.65 31.27 9.14
N ARG A 180 64.66 30.70 9.84
CA ARG A 180 63.87 29.57 9.33
C ARG A 180 62.98 29.98 8.15
N GLU A 181 62.36 31.14 8.23
CA GLU A 181 61.46 31.65 7.18
C GLU A 181 62.25 32.12 5.94
N ASP A 182 63.39 32.79 6.14
CA ASP A 182 64.37 33.12 5.08
C ASP A 182 64.85 31.86 4.35
N ASN A 183 65.15 30.76 5.09
CA ASN A 183 65.51 29.47 4.49
C ASN A 183 64.33 28.83 3.72
N LEU A 184 63.09 28.93 4.23
CA LEU A 184 61.90 28.41 3.57
C LEU A 184 61.62 29.13 2.25
N TYR A 185 61.69 30.46 2.21
CA TYR A 185 61.53 31.22 0.97
C TYR A 185 62.69 31.00 0.00
N LYS A 186 63.93 30.84 0.47
CA LYS A 186 65.06 30.44 -0.38
C LYS A 186 64.84 29.08 -1.02
N LYS A 187 64.36 28.08 -0.28
CA LYS A 187 64.02 26.76 -0.84
C LYS A 187 62.91 26.82 -1.89
N LYS A 188 61.92 27.70 -1.73
CA LYS A 188 60.92 27.97 -2.78
C LYS A 188 61.57 28.56 -4.04
N GLN A 189 62.34 29.63 -3.87
CA GLN A 189 63.09 30.27 -4.96
C GLN A 189 64.09 29.31 -5.65
N GLU A 190 64.71 28.40 -4.90
CA GLU A 190 65.58 27.34 -5.41
C GLU A 190 64.78 26.30 -6.21
N SER A 191 63.57 25.93 -5.77
CA SER A 191 62.70 25.02 -6.52
C SER A 191 62.10 25.66 -7.78
N GLU A 192 61.72 26.94 -7.71
CA GLU A 192 61.24 27.75 -8.84
C GLU A 192 62.37 27.99 -9.85
N ALA A 193 63.59 28.28 -9.38
CA ALA A 193 64.78 28.35 -10.22
C ALA A 193 65.19 26.97 -10.78
N ALA A 194 64.89 25.86 -10.08
CA ALA A 194 65.15 24.51 -10.59
C ALA A 194 64.17 24.10 -11.68
N THR A 195 62.87 24.45 -11.59
CA THR A 195 61.93 24.23 -12.70
C THR A 195 62.25 25.12 -13.89
N LEU A 196 62.57 26.40 -13.66
CA LEU A 196 63.05 27.29 -14.71
C LEU A 196 64.31 26.74 -15.40
N ARG A 197 65.31 26.26 -14.64
CA ARG A 197 66.51 25.63 -15.20
C ARG A 197 66.23 24.31 -15.93
N ALA A 198 65.22 23.55 -15.52
CA ALA A 198 64.78 22.37 -16.26
C ALA A 198 64.20 22.78 -17.62
N PHE A 199 63.33 23.81 -17.65
CA PHE A 199 62.80 24.38 -18.88
C PHE A 199 63.89 25.00 -19.77
N GLU A 200 64.89 25.68 -19.20
CA GLU A 200 66.08 26.20 -19.92
C GLU A 200 66.96 25.08 -20.50
N ARG A 201 67.03 23.91 -19.84
CA ARG A 201 67.83 22.76 -20.28
C ARG A 201 67.12 21.91 -21.34
N GLU A 202 65.81 21.74 -21.20
CA GLU A 202 65.02 20.77 -21.97
C GLU A 202 64.12 21.44 -23.03
N LEU A 203 64.04 22.78 -23.01
CA LEU A 203 63.25 23.64 -23.91
C LEU A 203 61.77 23.20 -24.01
N ARG A 204 61.25 22.60 -22.93
CA ARG A 204 59.93 22.00 -22.88
C ARG A 204 59.26 22.27 -21.54
N ASP A 205 58.11 22.92 -21.59
CA ASP A 205 57.25 23.12 -20.43
C ASP A 205 56.56 21.80 -20.04
N SER A 206 56.44 21.54 -18.73
CA SER A 206 55.66 20.43 -18.17
C SER A 206 54.26 20.87 -17.75
N ALA A 207 54.03 22.17 -17.54
CA ALA A 207 52.77 22.68 -17.00
C ALA A 207 51.57 22.38 -17.89
N GLU A 208 51.74 22.33 -19.22
CA GLU A 208 50.68 21.86 -20.14
C GLU A 208 50.28 20.40 -19.88
N PHE A 209 51.25 19.52 -19.57
CA PHE A 209 50.98 18.12 -19.24
C PHE A 209 50.39 17.97 -17.84
N ASP A 210 50.90 18.72 -16.86
CA ASP A 210 50.41 18.68 -15.48
C ASP A 210 48.98 19.23 -15.36
N THR A 211 48.66 20.30 -16.08
CA THR A 211 47.29 20.86 -16.16
C THR A 211 46.35 19.97 -16.96
N TRP A 212 46.80 19.34 -18.04
CA TRP A 212 46.04 18.28 -18.72
C TRP A 212 45.75 17.11 -17.77
N GLN A 213 46.74 16.62 -17.02
CA GLN A 213 46.56 15.50 -16.11
C GLN A 213 45.60 15.83 -14.95
N GLN A 214 45.63 17.07 -14.45
CA GLN A 214 44.63 17.56 -13.48
C GLN A 214 43.23 17.59 -14.09
N ARG A 215 43.08 18.17 -15.28
CA ARG A 215 41.80 18.24 -16.00
C ARG A 215 41.19 16.87 -16.32
N MET A 216 42.01 15.87 -16.65
CA MET A 216 41.53 14.49 -16.86
C MET A 216 41.00 13.88 -15.55
N LYS A 217 41.71 14.08 -14.43
CA LYS A 217 41.24 13.63 -13.09
C LYS A 217 39.93 14.30 -12.69
N GLU A 218 39.80 15.60 -12.92
CA GLU A 218 38.54 16.35 -12.69
C GLU A 218 37.39 15.81 -13.55
N GLN A 219 37.67 15.39 -14.78
CA GLN A 219 36.68 14.77 -15.66
C GLN A 219 36.27 13.37 -15.18
N ASP A 220 37.23 12.52 -14.80
CA ASP A 220 36.98 11.19 -14.21
C ASP A 220 36.15 11.29 -12.92
N GLU A 221 36.48 12.25 -12.04
CA GLU A 221 35.72 12.53 -10.81
C GLU A 221 34.32 13.05 -11.11
N ALA A 222 34.16 13.97 -12.06
CA ALA A 222 32.86 14.48 -12.48
C ALA A 222 31.98 13.39 -13.14
N GLU A 223 32.55 12.47 -13.92
CA GLU A 223 31.84 11.30 -14.42
C GLU A 223 31.46 10.34 -13.30
N ARG A 224 32.36 10.07 -12.36
CA ARG A 224 32.07 9.23 -11.20
C ARG A 224 30.93 9.79 -10.36
N ILE A 225 30.88 11.11 -10.16
CA ILE A 225 29.77 11.79 -9.48
C ILE A 225 28.46 11.61 -10.27
N LYS A 226 28.44 11.85 -11.59
CA LYS A 226 27.25 11.65 -12.44
C LYS A 226 26.72 10.21 -12.36
N ARG A 227 27.60 9.19 -12.38
CA ARG A 227 27.21 7.78 -12.27
C ARG A 227 26.62 7.45 -10.89
N ILE A 228 27.14 8.04 -9.81
CA ILE A 228 26.57 7.91 -8.46
C ILE A 228 25.20 8.59 -8.38
N GLU A 229 25.04 9.76 -8.99
CA GLU A 229 23.74 10.45 -9.07
C GLU A 229 22.72 9.65 -9.89
N GLN A 230 23.11 9.10 -11.04
CA GLN A 230 22.27 8.21 -11.86
C GLN A 230 21.78 6.99 -11.07
N HIS A 231 22.70 6.20 -10.48
CA HIS A 231 22.33 5.05 -9.64
C HIS A 231 21.45 5.43 -8.45
N ARG A 232 21.64 6.62 -7.85
CA ARG A 232 20.74 7.10 -6.79
C ARG A 232 19.32 7.36 -7.30
N MET A 233 19.16 7.96 -8.50
CA MET A 233 17.83 8.16 -9.08
C MET A 233 17.18 6.84 -9.50
N GLU A 234 17.94 5.92 -10.10
CA GLU A 234 17.51 4.56 -10.42
C GLU A 234 17.03 3.80 -9.16
N THR A 235 17.75 3.94 -8.04
CA THR A 235 17.39 3.30 -6.77
C THR A 235 16.07 3.85 -6.24
N ILE A 236 15.85 5.17 -6.29
CA ILE A 236 14.59 5.81 -5.88
C ILE A 236 13.42 5.33 -6.76
N LEU A 237 13.62 5.28 -8.09
CA LEU A 237 12.59 4.81 -9.02
C LEU A 237 12.27 3.31 -8.83
N ALA A 238 13.28 2.47 -8.58
CA ALA A 238 13.09 1.06 -8.26
C ALA A 238 12.35 0.85 -6.92
N ASP A 239 12.66 1.67 -5.91
CA ASP A 239 11.95 1.70 -4.62
C ASP A 239 10.48 2.12 -4.77
N GLU A 240 10.17 3.02 -5.71
CA GLU A 240 8.79 3.43 -6.01
C GLU A 240 8.04 2.36 -6.83
N GLU A 241 8.68 1.76 -7.83
CA GLU A 241 8.11 0.66 -8.60
C GLU A 241 7.89 -0.59 -7.75
N ALA A 242 8.76 -0.89 -6.78
CA ALA A 242 8.57 -1.96 -5.80
C ALA A 242 7.36 -1.70 -4.87
N LYS A 243 7.07 -0.44 -4.53
CA LYS A 243 5.87 -0.05 -3.76
C LYS A 243 4.61 -0.19 -4.63
N GLU A 244 4.63 0.28 -5.89
CA GLU A 244 3.50 0.11 -6.81
C GLU A 244 3.24 -1.38 -7.14
N ALA A 245 4.28 -2.21 -7.28
CA ALA A 245 4.15 -3.65 -7.47
C ALA A 245 3.49 -4.35 -6.27
N LYS A 246 3.87 -4.01 -5.03
CA LYS A 246 3.20 -4.50 -3.81
C LYS A 246 1.73 -4.07 -3.77
N LEU A 247 1.43 -2.82 -4.10
CA LEU A 247 0.04 -2.32 -4.15
C LEU A 247 -0.79 -2.98 -5.26
N ARG A 248 -0.18 -3.38 -6.39
CA ARG A 248 -0.82 -4.21 -7.41
C ARG A 248 -1.11 -5.62 -6.87
N GLN A 249 -0.12 -6.29 -6.29
CA GLN A 249 -0.29 -7.62 -5.71
C GLN A 249 -1.38 -7.63 -4.61
N GLU A 250 -1.46 -6.58 -3.79
CA GLU A 250 -2.55 -6.43 -2.82
C GLU A 250 -3.93 -6.28 -3.48
N ARG A 251 -4.05 -5.55 -4.60
CA ARG A 251 -5.32 -5.45 -5.34
C ARG A 251 -5.71 -6.80 -5.93
N GLU A 252 -4.77 -7.50 -6.54
CA GLU A 252 -4.97 -8.83 -7.14
C GLU A 252 -5.32 -9.89 -6.09
N ASN A 253 -4.60 -9.94 -4.97
CA ASN A 253 -4.90 -10.84 -3.85
C ASN A 253 -6.29 -10.56 -3.24
N ARG A 254 -6.72 -9.28 -3.19
CA ARG A 254 -8.08 -8.91 -2.73
C ARG A 254 -9.16 -9.33 -3.73
N ALA A 255 -8.91 -9.21 -5.03
CA ALA A 255 -9.84 -9.70 -6.07
C ALA A 255 -9.98 -11.22 -6.01
N MET A 256 -8.86 -11.95 -6.01
CA MET A 256 -8.83 -13.41 -5.86
C MET A 256 -9.51 -13.87 -4.56
N ALA A 257 -9.32 -13.16 -3.44
CA ALA A 257 -10.01 -13.45 -2.18
C ALA A 257 -11.53 -13.13 -2.19
N ILE A 258 -12.03 -12.34 -3.14
CA ILE A 258 -13.47 -12.15 -3.38
C ILE A 258 -13.99 -13.27 -4.28
N GLU A 259 -13.28 -13.62 -5.35
CA GLU A 259 -13.61 -14.73 -6.24
C GLU A 259 -13.66 -16.07 -5.48
N MET A 260 -12.66 -16.36 -4.63
CA MET A 260 -12.65 -17.54 -3.78
C MET A 260 -13.81 -17.57 -2.77
N LYS A 261 -14.30 -16.41 -2.31
CA LYS A 261 -15.50 -16.34 -1.44
C LYS A 261 -16.78 -16.58 -2.23
N GLN A 262 -16.88 -16.12 -3.46
CA GLN A 262 -18.00 -16.39 -4.35
C GLN A 262 -18.04 -17.88 -4.72
N GLN A 263 -16.89 -18.48 -5.05
CA GLN A 263 -16.78 -19.93 -5.28
C GLN A 263 -17.12 -20.74 -4.03
N ALA A 264 -16.63 -20.34 -2.84
CA ALA A 264 -16.98 -21.00 -1.58
C ALA A 264 -18.49 -20.95 -1.30
N ALA A 265 -19.14 -19.81 -1.51
CA ALA A 265 -20.60 -19.68 -1.35
C ALA A 265 -21.35 -20.64 -2.29
N ILE A 266 -20.96 -20.72 -3.57
CA ILE A 266 -21.55 -21.67 -4.55
C ILE A 266 -21.33 -23.13 -4.12
N TYR A 267 -20.15 -23.47 -3.57
CA TYR A 267 -19.91 -24.83 -3.05
C TYR A 267 -20.69 -25.13 -1.76
N ASP A 268 -20.94 -24.14 -0.90
CA ASP A 268 -21.74 -24.33 0.30
C ASP A 268 -23.26 -24.38 -0.02
N GLU A 269 -23.72 -23.67 -1.05
CA GLU A 269 -25.06 -23.85 -1.65
C GLU A 269 -25.23 -25.27 -2.20
N GLN A 270 -24.29 -25.74 -3.04
CA GLN A 270 -24.29 -27.13 -3.54
C GLN A 270 -24.19 -28.16 -2.42
N ARG A 271 -23.46 -27.86 -1.33
CA ARG A 271 -23.40 -28.74 -0.15
C ARG A 271 -24.77 -28.83 0.53
N ALA A 272 -25.45 -27.70 0.73
CA ALA A 272 -26.78 -27.67 1.33
C ALA A 272 -27.80 -28.48 0.52
N GLU A 273 -27.82 -28.34 -0.82
CA GLU A 273 -28.66 -29.17 -1.70
C GLU A 273 -28.37 -30.67 -1.54
N ASN A 274 -27.09 -31.05 -1.51
CA ASN A 274 -26.69 -32.44 -1.29
C ASN A 274 -27.05 -32.95 0.12
N GLU A 275 -26.91 -32.14 1.15
CA GLU A 275 -27.31 -32.47 2.52
C GLU A 275 -28.84 -32.62 2.64
N GLU A 276 -29.63 -31.78 1.98
CA GLU A 276 -31.10 -31.94 1.89
C GLU A 276 -31.49 -33.23 1.17
N HIS A 277 -30.86 -33.57 0.05
CA HIS A 277 -31.07 -34.84 -0.65
C HIS A 277 -30.71 -36.05 0.21
N VAL A 278 -29.57 -36.01 0.92
CA VAL A 278 -29.13 -37.08 1.83
C VAL A 278 -30.08 -37.20 3.03
N VAL A 279 -30.55 -36.08 3.60
CA VAL A 279 -31.54 -36.08 4.69
C VAL A 279 -32.89 -36.62 4.21
N ALA A 280 -33.34 -36.31 3.00
CA ALA A 280 -34.56 -36.88 2.41
C ALA A 280 -34.44 -38.41 2.23
N HIS A 281 -33.31 -38.88 1.68
CA HIS A 281 -33.02 -40.30 1.54
C HIS A 281 -32.93 -41.03 2.89
N HIS A 282 -32.25 -40.44 3.88
CA HIS A 282 -32.19 -40.98 5.23
C HIS A 282 -33.56 -40.98 5.94
N ARG A 283 -34.43 -40.01 5.70
CA ARG A 283 -35.81 -40.02 6.22
C ARG A 283 -36.61 -41.19 5.66
N ALA A 284 -36.49 -41.49 4.36
CA ALA A 284 -37.12 -42.68 3.75
C ALA A 284 -36.59 -43.98 4.39
N LEU A 285 -35.26 -44.15 4.46
CA LEU A 285 -34.64 -45.30 5.12
C LEU A 285 -35.01 -45.43 6.61
N VAL A 286 -35.23 -44.32 7.33
CA VAL A 286 -35.69 -44.35 8.72
C VAL A 286 -37.13 -44.86 8.83
N VAL A 287 -38.02 -44.54 7.89
CA VAL A 287 -39.38 -45.12 7.85
C VAL A 287 -39.31 -46.62 7.58
N ASP A 288 -38.51 -47.06 6.61
CA ASP A 288 -38.30 -48.50 6.32
C ASP A 288 -37.71 -49.25 7.52
N VAL A 289 -36.71 -48.66 8.17
CA VAL A 289 -36.06 -49.25 9.36
C VAL A 289 -36.97 -49.18 10.59
N GLN A 290 -37.88 -48.22 10.71
CA GLN A 290 -38.92 -48.23 11.76
C GLN A 290 -39.89 -49.41 11.55
N ALA A 291 -40.40 -49.58 10.34
CA ALA A 291 -41.24 -50.74 9.96
C ALA A 291 -40.52 -52.10 10.08
N GLN A 292 -39.19 -52.12 10.13
CA GLN A 292 -38.42 -53.31 10.51
C GLN A 292 -38.12 -53.40 12.02
N ARG A 293 -37.95 -52.30 12.74
CA ARG A 293 -37.60 -52.24 14.17
C ARG A 293 -38.73 -52.64 15.13
N GLU A 294 -39.99 -52.46 14.75
CA GLU A 294 -41.12 -52.91 15.57
C GLU A 294 -41.09 -54.43 15.79
N LYS A 295 -40.65 -55.19 14.77
CA LYS A 295 -40.59 -56.66 14.75
C LYS A 295 -39.70 -57.25 15.88
N PRO A 296 -38.43 -56.83 16.07
CA PRO A 296 -37.61 -57.29 17.19
C PRO A 296 -37.95 -56.64 18.53
N VAL A 297 -38.67 -55.50 18.60
CA VAL A 297 -39.14 -54.96 19.90
C VAL A 297 -40.16 -55.92 20.53
N ILE A 298 -41.11 -56.42 19.73
CA ILE A 298 -42.07 -57.45 20.15
C ILE A 298 -41.33 -58.68 20.72
N ALA A 299 -40.34 -59.20 20.00
CA ALA A 299 -39.52 -60.34 20.47
C ALA A 299 -38.64 -60.02 21.68
N LYS A 300 -38.19 -58.76 21.85
CA LYS A 300 -37.33 -58.35 22.98
C LYS A 300 -38.12 -58.25 24.28
N ASP A 301 -39.37 -57.83 24.27
CA ASP A 301 -40.19 -57.77 25.49
C ASP A 301 -40.49 -59.16 26.05
N GLU A 302 -40.59 -60.19 25.19
CA GLU A 302 -40.63 -61.59 25.61
C GLU A 302 -39.32 -62.04 26.29
N LEU A 303 -38.16 -61.56 25.82
CA LEU A 303 -36.85 -61.88 26.38
C LEU A 303 -36.53 -61.08 27.65
N LEU A 304 -36.93 -59.81 27.74
CA LEU A 304 -36.68 -58.96 28.90
C LEU A 304 -37.40 -59.46 30.16
N ARG A 305 -38.56 -60.10 29.99
CA ARG A 305 -39.25 -60.86 31.04
C ARG A 305 -38.40 -62.02 31.60
N ARG A 306 -37.47 -62.59 30.80
CA ARG A 306 -36.57 -63.69 31.16
C ARG A 306 -35.21 -63.26 31.75
N HIS A 307 -34.80 -61.99 31.59
CA HIS A 307 -33.51 -61.49 32.12
C HIS A 307 -33.66 -60.63 33.39
N LYS A 308 -34.84 -60.05 33.66
CA LYS A 308 -35.11 -59.32 34.92
C LYS A 308 -35.04 -60.22 36.17
N THR A 309 -35.17 -61.53 36.00
CA THR A 309 -34.91 -62.55 37.02
C THR A 309 -33.40 -62.64 37.34
N VAL A 310 -32.57 -62.90 36.32
CA VAL A 310 -31.13 -63.18 36.46
C VAL A 310 -30.32 -61.98 36.96
N ALA A 311 -30.56 -60.78 36.41
CA ALA A 311 -29.74 -59.59 36.73
C ALA A 311 -29.92 -59.07 38.17
N ARG A 312 -30.70 -59.75 39.01
CA ARG A 312 -30.85 -59.47 40.44
C ARG A 312 -29.81 -60.19 41.30
N GLU A 313 -29.18 -61.23 40.76
CA GLU A 313 -28.28 -62.16 41.47
C GLU A 313 -26.83 -61.63 41.52
N LEU A 314 -26.27 -61.26 40.36
CA LEU A 314 -24.85 -60.87 40.21
C LEU A 314 -24.41 -59.60 40.96
N ARG A 315 -25.34 -58.77 41.42
CA ARG A 315 -25.03 -57.40 41.90
C ARG A 315 -24.43 -57.33 43.30
N GLN A 316 -24.30 -58.47 43.98
CA GLN A 316 -23.86 -58.59 45.37
C GLN A 316 -22.34 -58.84 45.51
N GLU A 317 -21.61 -59.00 44.40
CA GLU A 317 -20.23 -59.50 44.39
C GLU A 317 -19.15 -58.39 44.28
N MET A 318 -19.41 -57.33 43.50
CA MET A 318 -18.37 -56.38 43.05
C MET A 318 -17.89 -55.36 44.10
N GLU A 319 -18.63 -55.14 45.18
CA GLU A 319 -18.42 -54.03 46.13
C GLU A 319 -17.19 -54.22 47.07
N GLN A 320 -16.41 -55.29 46.85
CA GLN A 320 -15.42 -55.80 47.81
C GLN A 320 -13.94 -55.49 47.47
N LEU A 321 -13.64 -54.87 46.33
CA LEU A 321 -12.27 -54.87 45.76
C LEU A 321 -11.46 -53.56 45.84
N GLU A 322 -12.06 -52.37 45.84
CA GLU A 322 -11.33 -51.12 45.51
C GLU A 322 -10.39 -50.58 46.60
N ALA A 323 -10.45 -51.09 47.84
CA ALA A 323 -9.90 -50.43 49.02
C ALA A 323 -8.34 -50.41 49.16
N GLN A 324 -7.58 -51.06 48.26
CA GLN A 324 -6.20 -51.50 48.57
C GLN A 324 -5.06 -50.62 48.02
N ALA A 325 -5.29 -49.72 47.06
CA ALA A 325 -4.23 -49.26 46.14
C ALA A 325 -3.43 -47.98 46.52
N LEU A 326 -3.62 -47.37 47.69
CA LEU A 326 -3.26 -45.95 47.90
C LEU A 326 -1.85 -45.65 48.48
N ALA A 327 -1.07 -46.65 48.93
CA ALA A 327 -0.10 -46.42 50.01
C ALA A 327 1.33 -45.91 49.65
N GLU A 328 1.87 -46.21 48.47
CA GLU A 328 3.34 -46.38 48.33
C GLU A 328 4.19 -45.10 48.04
N ARG A 329 3.61 -44.02 47.51
CA ARG A 329 4.33 -42.98 46.73
C ARG A 329 5.29 -42.00 47.45
N ARG A 330 5.79 -42.27 48.67
CA ARG A 330 6.27 -41.19 49.58
C ARG A 330 7.79 -41.04 49.88
N GLN A 331 8.71 -41.81 49.31
CA GLN A 331 10.05 -42.01 49.94
C GLN A 331 11.31 -41.42 49.24
N GLU A 332 11.25 -40.84 48.03
CA GLU A 332 12.46 -40.80 47.18
C GLU A 332 13.41 -39.56 47.29
N GLU A 333 12.94 -38.42 47.80
CA GLU A 333 13.49 -37.10 47.40
C GLU A 333 14.82 -36.64 48.05
N ALA A 334 15.29 -37.28 49.12
CA ALA A 334 16.22 -36.66 50.08
C ALA A 334 17.72 -36.50 49.69
N ARG A 335 18.20 -37.05 48.56
CA ARG A 335 19.63 -37.41 48.38
C ARG A 335 20.57 -36.41 47.67
N ARG A 336 20.19 -35.15 47.42
CA ARG A 336 20.85 -34.28 46.41
C ARG A 336 21.80 -33.16 46.91
N ALA A 337 22.21 -33.10 48.19
CA ALA A 337 22.66 -31.83 48.81
C ALA A 337 24.18 -31.49 48.85
N ASP A 338 25.12 -32.44 48.99
CA ASP A 338 26.40 -32.14 49.70
C ASP A 338 27.62 -31.63 48.90
N LEU A 339 27.61 -31.65 47.56
CA LEU A 339 28.84 -31.64 46.74
C LEU A 339 29.71 -30.33 46.78
N ILE A 340 29.18 -29.21 47.28
CA ILE A 340 29.61 -27.85 46.85
C ILE A 340 30.85 -27.28 47.60
N LYS A 341 31.45 -27.99 48.57
CA LYS A 341 32.29 -27.36 49.62
C LYS A 341 33.81 -27.13 49.34
N GLN A 342 34.42 -27.64 48.26
CA GLN A 342 35.88 -27.93 48.28
C GLN A 342 36.89 -26.90 47.68
N ILE A 343 36.50 -25.94 46.82
CA ILE A 343 37.42 -25.35 45.81
C ILE A 343 38.40 -24.24 46.31
N ARG A 344 38.38 -23.81 47.57
CA ARG A 344 38.61 -22.38 47.93
C ARG A 344 40.00 -21.94 48.48
N ALA A 345 41.13 -22.58 48.14
CA ALA A 345 42.26 -22.67 49.10
C ALA A 345 43.66 -21.99 48.88
N LEU A 346 44.22 -21.70 47.68
CA LEU A 346 45.70 -21.55 47.54
C LEU A 346 46.28 -20.50 46.51
N GLU A 347 46.83 -19.33 46.92
CA GLU A 347 47.71 -18.42 46.10
C GLU A 347 48.63 -17.42 46.94
N LEU A 348 49.90 -17.09 46.54
CA LEU A 348 50.82 -16.04 47.14
C LEU A 348 52.17 -15.76 46.35
N VAL A 349 52.86 -14.57 46.42
CA VAL A 349 54.24 -14.29 45.81
C VAL A 349 55.28 -13.30 46.52
N PRO A 350 55.82 -12.13 46.01
CA PRO A 350 57.30 -11.88 45.84
C PRO A 350 57.97 -10.56 46.44
N ARG A 351 59.34 -10.40 46.42
CA ARG A 351 60.18 -9.21 46.88
C ARG A 351 61.60 -9.06 46.21
N LYS A 352 62.32 -7.88 46.28
CA LYS A 352 63.73 -7.57 45.79
C LYS A 352 64.32 -6.17 46.24
N ARG A 353 65.67 -5.92 46.35
CA ARG A 353 66.34 -4.54 46.42
C ARG A 353 67.91 -4.37 46.26
N GLU A 354 68.51 -3.16 46.51
CA GLU A 354 69.85 -2.60 46.01
C GLU A 354 70.77 -1.78 47.01
N SER A 355 71.98 -1.23 46.61
CA SER A 355 72.75 -0.07 47.24
C SER A 355 74.06 0.47 46.50
N ARG A 356 74.66 1.65 46.87
CA ARG A 356 75.96 2.31 46.41
C ARG A 356 76.49 3.51 47.31
N LEU A 357 77.72 4.08 47.08
CA LEU A 357 78.33 5.31 47.72
C LEU A 357 79.40 6.06 46.84
N ASP A 358 80.04 7.17 47.30
CA ASP A 358 80.81 8.23 46.56
C ASP A 358 81.96 8.91 47.41
N PRO A 359 82.95 9.70 46.86
CA PRO A 359 84.20 10.09 47.58
C PRO A 359 84.50 11.60 47.82
N THR A 360 85.02 11.93 49.02
CA THR A 360 85.74 13.22 49.31
C THR A 360 87.27 13.08 49.17
N TYR A 361 87.71 12.22 48.25
CA TYR A 361 89.06 11.65 48.24
C TYR A 361 89.73 11.91 46.89
N THR A 362 90.73 12.79 46.87
CA THR A 362 91.73 12.86 45.80
C THR A 362 92.71 11.69 45.99
N PRO A 363 92.70 10.67 45.12
CA PRO A 363 93.68 9.59 45.20
C PRO A 363 95.01 10.16 44.71
N GLN A 364 96.01 10.20 45.59
CA GLN A 364 97.35 10.69 45.28
C GLN A 364 98.00 9.72 44.29
N LEU A 365 97.87 10.03 43.00
CA LEU A 365 98.17 9.14 41.88
C LEU A 365 99.49 9.48 41.17
N GLY A 366 100.17 10.56 41.58
CA GLY A 366 101.51 10.91 41.10
C GLY A 366 101.50 11.50 39.70
N LEU A 367 100.52 12.36 39.42
CA LEU A 367 100.45 13.06 38.14
C LEU A 367 101.37 14.30 38.18
N LEU A 368 102.11 14.54 37.10
CA LEU A 368 102.91 15.76 36.98
C LEU A 368 101.98 16.99 36.97
N GLU A 369 102.45 18.07 37.59
CA GLU A 369 101.68 19.28 37.93
C GLU A 369 100.65 19.15 39.07
N GLU A 370 100.82 18.20 40.01
CA GLU A 370 100.25 18.28 41.39
C GLU A 370 100.84 19.49 42.18
N MET A 371 100.59 20.73 41.73
CA MET A 371 100.89 21.95 42.47
C MET A 371 100.00 22.05 43.72
N SER A 372 100.56 22.57 44.81
CA SER A 372 99.76 22.91 45.98
C SER A 372 98.75 24.03 45.67
N LEU A 373 97.65 24.08 46.42
CA LEU A 373 96.61 25.13 46.32
C LEU A 373 97.11 26.56 46.63
N ALA A 374 98.39 26.70 47.02
CA ALA A 374 99.10 27.96 47.22
C ALA A 374 99.91 28.39 45.98
N GLU A 375 100.73 27.51 45.39
CA GLU A 375 101.59 27.85 44.22
C GLU A 375 100.79 28.27 42.99
N LEU A 376 99.55 27.78 42.88
CA LEU A 376 98.56 28.19 41.90
C LEU A 376 98.32 29.71 41.87
N ARG A 377 98.56 30.44 42.98
CA ARG A 377 98.06 31.82 43.18
C ARG A 377 98.90 32.92 42.52
N GLU A 378 100.23 32.83 42.56
CA GLU A 378 101.09 33.85 41.93
C GLU A 378 101.03 33.76 40.39
N ARG A 379 100.97 32.53 39.86
CA ARG A 379 100.83 32.29 38.41
C ARG A 379 99.49 32.80 37.86
N LEU A 380 98.44 32.90 38.69
CA LEU A 380 97.17 33.48 38.27
C LEU A 380 97.28 34.99 38.00
N LEU A 381 98.08 35.75 38.75
CA LEU A 381 98.07 37.23 38.69
C LEU A 381 98.66 37.78 37.37
N ILE A 382 99.76 37.23 36.87
CA ILE A 382 100.32 37.61 35.56
C ILE A 382 99.37 37.18 34.42
N VAL A 383 98.71 36.03 34.59
CA VAL A 383 97.69 35.55 33.64
C VAL A 383 96.44 36.42 33.66
N GLU A 384 96.08 37.04 34.80
CA GLU A 384 94.94 37.96 34.93
C GLU A 384 95.13 39.28 34.16
N GLU A 385 96.36 39.80 34.03
CA GLU A 385 96.63 41.02 33.25
C GLU A 385 96.55 40.76 31.74
N GLN A 386 97.28 39.76 31.23
CA GLN A 386 97.21 39.36 29.81
C GLN A 386 95.78 38.97 29.40
N ARG A 387 95.06 38.31 30.31
CA ARG A 387 93.64 37.98 30.14
C ARG A 387 92.76 39.21 30.00
N GLN A 388 93.07 40.34 30.63
CA GLN A 388 92.25 41.56 30.51
C GLN A 388 92.34 42.16 29.11
N GLU A 389 93.55 42.36 28.57
CA GLU A 389 93.74 42.83 27.18
C GLU A 389 93.07 41.90 26.16
N ASP A 390 93.28 40.60 26.33
CA ASP A 390 92.73 39.56 25.47
C ASP A 390 91.19 39.46 25.63
N GLU A 391 90.64 39.74 26.82
CA GLU A 391 89.20 39.93 27.04
C GLU A 391 88.67 41.20 26.36
N GLU A 392 89.39 42.34 26.31
CA GLU A 392 88.95 43.54 25.61
C GLU A 392 88.94 43.38 24.09
N HIS A 393 89.96 42.73 23.52
CA HIS A 393 89.97 42.34 22.11
C HIS A 393 88.85 41.35 21.77
N LYS A 394 88.53 40.41 22.66
CA LYS A 394 87.36 39.52 22.49
C LYS A 394 86.04 40.30 22.61
N ARG A 395 85.88 41.19 23.60
CA ARG A 395 84.67 42.00 23.82
C ARG A 395 84.36 42.91 22.62
N SER A 396 85.39 43.58 22.08
CA SER A 396 85.25 44.44 20.89
C SER A 396 84.91 43.65 19.62
N LYS A 397 85.59 42.53 19.36
CA LYS A 397 85.24 41.61 18.25
C LYS A 397 83.82 41.06 18.37
N ILE A 398 83.41 40.64 19.57
CA ILE A 398 82.04 40.19 19.88
C ILE A 398 81.02 41.31 19.61
N LYS A 399 81.34 42.58 19.93
CA LYS A 399 80.46 43.72 19.66
C LYS A 399 80.27 43.96 18.16
N MET A 400 81.34 43.92 17.37
CA MET A 400 81.28 44.08 15.91
C MET A 400 80.44 42.96 15.27
N THR A 401 80.76 41.70 15.58
CA THR A 401 80.02 40.55 15.01
C THR A 401 78.54 40.51 15.42
N LYS A 402 78.17 41.08 16.57
CA LYS A 402 76.76 41.27 16.96
C LYS A 402 76.08 42.34 16.11
N GLN A 403 76.73 43.49 15.91
CA GLN A 403 76.18 44.57 15.09
C GLN A 403 76.00 44.15 13.62
N GLU A 404 76.95 43.39 13.08
CA GLU A 404 76.84 42.75 11.76
C GLU A 404 75.65 41.78 11.72
N HIS A 405 75.52 40.89 12.70
CA HIS A 405 74.43 39.93 12.78
C HIS A 405 73.04 40.59 12.92
N ASP A 406 72.92 41.63 13.74
CA ASP A 406 71.66 42.36 13.93
C ASP A 406 71.25 43.13 12.67
N ALA A 407 72.21 43.73 11.94
CA ALA A 407 71.96 44.34 10.63
C ALA A 407 71.52 43.29 9.58
N ASP A 408 72.18 42.13 9.56
CA ASP A 408 71.88 41.04 8.64
C ASP A 408 70.49 40.41 8.93
N LEU A 409 70.10 40.31 10.22
CA LEU A 409 68.74 39.96 10.63
C LEU A 409 67.72 41.03 10.22
N ALA A 410 68.04 42.31 10.33
CA ALA A 410 67.14 43.40 9.95
C ALA A 410 66.83 43.39 8.44
N THR A 411 67.84 43.23 7.58
CA THR A 411 67.61 43.15 6.11
C THR A 411 66.85 41.88 5.69
N ARG A 412 67.02 40.77 6.41
CA ARG A 412 66.20 39.55 6.22
C ARG A 412 64.76 39.80 6.69
N ALA A 413 64.56 40.40 7.86
CA ALA A 413 63.23 40.71 8.40
C ALA A 413 62.44 41.67 7.49
N GLN A 414 63.08 42.69 6.91
CA GLN A 414 62.43 43.61 5.98
C GLN A 414 62.02 42.91 4.67
N ARG A 415 62.88 42.05 4.10
CA ARG A 415 62.54 41.24 2.93
C ARG A 415 61.38 40.29 3.23
N LEU A 416 61.40 39.61 4.38
CA LEU A 416 60.31 38.74 4.82
C LEU A 416 59.00 39.49 5.03
N ALA A 417 59.02 40.72 5.57
CA ALA A 417 57.81 41.53 5.71
C ALA A 417 57.13 41.77 4.35
N GLY A 418 57.89 42.19 3.33
CA GLY A 418 57.36 42.36 1.96
C GLY A 418 56.90 41.05 1.30
N MET A 419 57.58 39.92 1.56
CA MET A 419 57.13 38.60 1.08
C MET A 419 55.83 38.15 1.76
N ARG A 420 55.67 38.40 3.07
CA ARG A 420 54.43 38.11 3.79
C ARG A 420 53.27 38.98 3.33
N GLU A 421 53.49 40.25 3.04
CA GLU A 421 52.45 41.16 2.54
C GLU A 421 51.90 40.69 1.19
N ARG A 422 52.80 40.32 0.25
CA ARG A 422 52.43 39.71 -1.03
C ARG A 422 51.71 38.37 -0.85
N ALA A 423 52.27 37.48 -0.03
CA ALA A 423 51.64 36.19 0.26
C ALA A 423 50.26 36.33 0.92
N ALA A 424 50.05 37.37 1.75
CA ALA A 424 48.77 37.66 2.39
C ALA A 424 47.74 38.24 1.40
N SER A 425 48.13 39.15 0.49
CA SER A 425 47.23 39.67 -0.54
C SER A 425 46.86 38.60 -1.58
N GLU A 426 47.83 37.78 -2.01
CA GLU A 426 47.58 36.60 -2.83
C GLU A 426 46.68 35.58 -2.15
N ALA A 427 46.91 35.26 -0.87
CA ALA A 427 46.07 34.33 -0.12
C ALA A 427 44.66 34.87 0.09
N ALA A 428 44.50 36.18 0.29
CA ALA A 428 43.19 36.82 0.34
C ALA A 428 42.47 36.74 -1.02
N ALA A 429 43.15 37.07 -2.12
CA ALA A 429 42.60 36.97 -3.47
C ALA A 429 42.20 35.53 -3.82
N LYS A 430 43.09 34.55 -3.61
CA LYS A 430 42.82 33.12 -3.81
C LYS A 430 41.67 32.62 -2.92
N ARG A 431 41.52 33.16 -1.70
CA ARG A 431 40.41 32.81 -0.79
C ARG A 431 39.06 33.39 -1.25
N GLU A 432 39.01 34.62 -1.74
CA GLU A 432 37.78 35.16 -2.33
C GLU A 432 37.42 34.49 -3.66
N GLN A 433 38.41 34.14 -4.50
CA GLN A 433 38.21 33.31 -5.69
C GLN A 433 37.65 31.93 -5.35
N MET A 434 38.23 31.21 -4.37
CA MET A 434 37.70 29.92 -3.93
C MET A 434 36.29 30.05 -3.30
N LYS A 435 36.00 31.11 -2.55
CA LYS A 435 34.64 31.37 -2.05
C LYS A 435 33.64 31.61 -3.18
N ALA A 436 34.03 32.37 -4.21
CA ALA A 436 33.18 32.64 -5.36
C ALA A 436 32.91 31.34 -6.15
N ALA A 437 33.96 30.58 -6.45
CA ALA A 437 33.86 29.29 -7.14
C ALA A 437 33.06 28.25 -6.33
N ALA A 438 33.20 28.23 -4.99
CA ALA A 438 32.42 27.36 -4.12
C ALA A 438 30.93 27.75 -4.12
N ARG A 439 30.61 29.05 -4.09
CA ARG A 439 29.21 29.54 -4.21
C ARG A 439 28.59 29.16 -5.54
N SER A 440 29.27 29.44 -6.66
CA SER A 440 28.76 29.05 -7.98
C SER A 440 28.65 27.53 -8.12
N ALA A 441 29.54 26.74 -7.52
CA ALA A 441 29.43 25.28 -7.50
C ALA A 441 28.29 24.76 -6.62
N GLU A 442 27.95 25.44 -5.51
CA GLU A 442 26.75 25.13 -4.71
C GLU A 442 25.47 25.55 -5.41
N GLU A 443 25.48 26.66 -6.15
CA GLU A 443 24.38 27.14 -7.00
C GLU A 443 24.14 26.17 -8.17
N ASP A 444 25.17 25.84 -8.97
CA ASP A 444 25.17 24.77 -9.99
C ASP A 444 24.60 23.45 -9.46
N ARG A 445 25.04 23.03 -8.26
CA ARG A 445 24.61 21.79 -7.64
C ARG A 445 23.15 21.85 -7.22
N ARG A 446 22.70 22.99 -6.68
CA ARG A 446 21.30 23.23 -6.29
C ARG A 446 20.39 23.22 -7.52
N GLU A 447 20.82 23.84 -8.62
CA GLU A 447 20.10 23.81 -9.89
C GLU A 447 20.01 22.37 -10.43
N ARG A 448 21.14 21.65 -10.55
CA ARG A 448 21.13 20.23 -11.00
C ARG A 448 20.23 19.33 -10.14
N LEU A 449 20.19 19.55 -8.83
CA LEU A 449 19.31 18.81 -7.92
C LEU A 449 17.83 19.18 -8.12
N ALA A 450 17.50 20.45 -8.34
CA ALA A 450 16.14 20.87 -8.68
C ALA A 450 15.71 20.30 -10.04
N ASP A 451 16.60 20.33 -11.03
CA ASP A 451 16.40 19.78 -12.38
C ASP A 451 16.16 18.27 -12.35
N ALA A 452 16.90 17.52 -11.51
CA ALA A 452 16.70 16.10 -11.29
C ALA A 452 15.37 15.81 -10.57
N GLN A 453 15.00 16.62 -9.57
CA GLN A 453 13.70 16.51 -8.89
C GLN A 453 12.53 16.79 -9.84
N LEU A 454 12.62 17.82 -10.69
CA LEU A 454 11.60 18.14 -11.70
C LEU A 454 11.46 17.01 -12.73
N LYS A 455 12.55 16.38 -13.16
CA LYS A 455 12.51 15.23 -14.09
C LYS A 455 11.84 13.99 -13.45
N VAL A 456 12.13 13.70 -12.18
CA VAL A 456 11.42 12.62 -11.45
C VAL A 456 9.96 12.97 -11.19
N GLN A 457 9.63 14.21 -10.81
CA GLN A 457 8.25 14.66 -10.66
C GLN A 457 7.47 14.53 -11.98
N ALA A 458 8.02 15.00 -13.10
CA ALA A 458 7.40 14.89 -14.41
C ALA A 458 7.17 13.43 -14.85
N THR A 459 8.11 12.52 -14.59
CA THR A 459 7.94 11.08 -14.90
C THR A 459 6.94 10.40 -13.97
N LEU A 460 6.89 10.76 -12.68
CA LEU A 460 5.86 10.29 -11.75
C LEU A 460 4.48 10.85 -12.09
N GLU A 461 4.39 12.10 -12.49
CA GLU A 461 3.14 12.71 -12.95
C GLU A 461 2.66 12.09 -14.25
N ALA A 462 3.54 11.82 -15.21
CA ALA A 462 3.23 11.05 -16.42
C ALA A 462 2.74 9.63 -16.07
N LYS A 463 3.37 8.92 -15.12
CA LYS A 463 2.87 7.62 -14.63
C LYS A 463 1.48 7.76 -14.00
N ARG A 464 1.24 8.80 -13.19
CA ARG A 464 -0.04 9.08 -12.52
C ARG A 464 -1.15 9.45 -13.49
N THR A 465 -0.90 10.32 -14.49
CA THR A 465 -1.90 10.71 -15.49
C THR A 465 -2.25 9.54 -16.41
N ASN A 466 -1.27 8.78 -16.88
CA ASN A 466 -1.51 7.54 -17.63
C ASN A 466 -2.32 6.51 -16.82
N ARG A 467 -2.12 6.42 -15.50
CA ARG A 467 -2.94 5.57 -14.62
C ARG A 467 -4.38 6.11 -14.50
N LEU A 468 -4.55 7.40 -14.24
CA LEU A 468 -5.87 8.04 -14.14
C LEU A 468 -6.65 7.97 -15.46
N GLN A 469 -5.98 8.08 -16.60
CA GLN A 469 -6.58 7.87 -17.93
C GLN A 469 -7.10 6.44 -18.07
N LYS A 470 -6.28 5.42 -17.78
CA LYS A 470 -6.71 4.01 -17.84
C LYS A 470 -7.81 3.66 -16.84
N GLU A 471 -7.75 4.21 -15.62
CA GLU A 471 -8.80 4.06 -14.61
C GLU A 471 -10.10 4.77 -15.06
N ALA A 472 -10.03 5.89 -15.78
CA ALA A 472 -11.18 6.59 -16.37
C ALA A 472 -11.75 5.93 -17.64
N GLU A 473 -10.90 5.38 -18.50
CA GLU A 473 -11.27 4.58 -19.68
C GLU A 473 -12.04 3.33 -19.25
N LEU A 474 -11.48 2.54 -18.32
CA LEU A 474 -12.14 1.36 -17.78
C LEU A 474 -13.44 1.72 -17.03
N ALA A 475 -13.48 2.85 -16.32
CA ALA A 475 -14.73 3.35 -15.74
C ALA A 475 -15.76 3.80 -16.78
N ALA A 476 -15.33 4.31 -17.94
CA ALA A 476 -16.22 4.64 -19.06
C ALA A 476 -16.72 3.39 -19.79
N GLU A 477 -15.90 2.35 -19.93
CA GLU A 477 -16.31 1.05 -20.46
C GLU A 477 -17.28 0.33 -19.53
N LEU A 478 -17.02 0.28 -18.22
CA LEU A 478 -17.97 -0.24 -17.25
C LEU A 478 -19.29 0.54 -17.24
N LYS A 479 -19.26 1.86 -17.46
CA LYS A 479 -20.49 2.66 -17.68
C LYS A 479 -21.21 2.28 -18.97
N ARG A 480 -20.50 2.10 -20.09
CA ARG A 480 -21.07 1.64 -21.38
C ARG A 480 -21.67 0.24 -21.29
N ILE A 481 -21.02 -0.68 -20.58
CA ILE A 481 -21.53 -2.04 -20.32
C ILE A 481 -22.78 -1.94 -19.44
N ARG A 482 -22.74 -1.14 -18.36
CA ARG A 482 -23.91 -0.93 -17.49
C ARG A 482 -25.10 -0.33 -18.24
N THR A 483 -24.91 0.71 -19.05
CA THR A 483 -26.02 1.27 -19.84
C THR A 483 -26.51 0.30 -20.90
N LYS A 484 -25.62 -0.43 -21.59
CA LYS A 484 -26.02 -1.51 -22.52
C LYS A 484 -26.84 -2.59 -21.83
N ASN A 485 -26.46 -3.01 -20.62
CA ASN A 485 -27.23 -3.98 -19.84
C ASN A 485 -28.58 -3.41 -19.41
N GLN A 486 -28.63 -2.15 -18.97
CA GLN A 486 -29.89 -1.47 -18.63
C GLN A 486 -30.83 -1.32 -19.84
N PHE A 487 -30.30 -1.08 -21.05
CA PHE A 487 -31.09 -1.12 -22.28
C PHE A 487 -31.59 -2.54 -22.60
N LEU A 488 -30.76 -3.57 -22.44
CA LEU A 488 -31.17 -4.97 -22.63
C LEU A 488 -32.15 -5.48 -21.57
N GLU A 489 -32.13 -4.91 -20.37
CA GLU A 489 -33.11 -5.14 -19.29
C GLU A 489 -34.44 -4.44 -19.59
N ALA A 490 -34.38 -3.18 -20.04
CA ALA A 490 -35.55 -2.44 -20.53
C ALA A 490 -36.17 -3.09 -21.79
N ASP A 491 -35.36 -3.67 -22.68
CA ASP A 491 -35.84 -4.43 -23.84
C ASP A 491 -36.55 -5.73 -23.42
N LYS A 492 -36.11 -6.41 -22.36
CA LYS A 492 -36.85 -7.56 -21.79
C LYS A 492 -38.22 -7.12 -21.29
N GLU A 493 -38.29 -6.07 -20.47
CA GLU A 493 -39.58 -5.51 -20.04
C GLU A 493 -40.45 -5.06 -21.22
N ALA A 494 -39.87 -4.43 -22.25
CA ALA A 494 -40.59 -4.00 -23.44
C ALA A 494 -41.10 -5.18 -24.29
N VAL A 495 -40.36 -6.30 -24.34
CA VAL A 495 -40.79 -7.55 -24.97
C VAL A 495 -41.93 -8.21 -24.18
N GLU A 496 -41.87 -8.22 -22.84
CA GLU A 496 -42.97 -8.74 -22.03
C GLU A 496 -44.23 -7.87 -22.08
N ARG A 497 -44.09 -6.54 -22.08
CA ARG A 497 -45.20 -5.60 -22.32
C ARG A 497 -45.83 -5.83 -23.69
N LYS A 498 -45.04 -5.92 -24.77
CA LYS A 498 -45.55 -6.22 -26.13
C LYS A 498 -46.20 -7.61 -26.23
N LYS A 499 -45.70 -8.60 -25.48
CA LYS A 499 -46.30 -9.94 -25.40
C LYS A 499 -47.69 -9.87 -24.73
N TRP A 500 -47.82 -9.09 -23.66
CA TRP A 500 -49.09 -8.88 -22.95
C TRP A 500 -50.08 -8.03 -23.76
N GLU A 501 -49.62 -6.95 -24.39
CA GLU A 501 -50.40 -6.14 -25.35
C GLU A 501 -50.92 -7.00 -26.52
N SER A 502 -50.09 -7.91 -27.04
CA SER A 502 -50.49 -8.86 -28.09
C SER A 502 -51.56 -9.85 -27.62
N GLN A 503 -51.48 -10.32 -26.37
CA GLN A 503 -52.50 -11.16 -25.75
C GLN A 503 -53.83 -10.40 -25.58
N GLN A 504 -53.81 -9.19 -25.02
CA GLN A 504 -55.01 -8.34 -24.90
C GLN A 504 -55.60 -8.01 -26.28
N ALA A 505 -54.78 -7.70 -27.28
CA ALA A 505 -55.24 -7.48 -28.65
C ALA A 505 -55.79 -8.76 -29.31
N GLY A 506 -55.44 -9.95 -28.83
CA GLY A 506 -56.08 -11.22 -29.19
C GLY A 506 -57.46 -11.36 -28.57
N GLU A 507 -57.56 -11.19 -27.25
CA GLU A 507 -58.82 -11.24 -26.50
C GLU A 507 -59.84 -10.22 -27.00
N GLN A 508 -59.41 -8.98 -27.28
CA GLN A 508 -60.25 -7.94 -27.86
C GLN A 508 -60.77 -8.33 -29.25
N ARG A 509 -59.94 -8.96 -30.10
CA ARG A 509 -60.38 -9.45 -31.42
C ARG A 509 -61.41 -10.57 -31.28
N GLU A 510 -61.22 -11.52 -30.36
CA GLU A 510 -62.24 -12.53 -30.07
C GLU A 510 -63.55 -11.94 -29.55
N ILE A 511 -63.50 -10.95 -28.67
CA ILE A 511 -64.70 -10.26 -28.16
C ILE A 511 -65.43 -9.55 -29.30
N ILE A 512 -64.71 -8.81 -30.16
CA ILE A 512 -65.27 -8.12 -31.32
C ILE A 512 -65.87 -9.11 -32.33
N GLU A 513 -65.20 -10.23 -32.61
CA GLU A 513 -65.77 -11.28 -33.47
C GLU A 513 -67.03 -11.91 -32.87
N ARG A 514 -67.02 -12.24 -31.58
CA ARG A 514 -68.20 -12.80 -30.88
C ARG A 514 -69.37 -11.81 -30.85
N GLN A 515 -69.10 -10.51 -30.76
CA GLN A 515 -70.12 -9.45 -30.85
C GLN A 515 -70.62 -9.28 -32.29
N SER A 516 -69.72 -9.22 -33.28
CA SER A 516 -70.04 -9.07 -34.70
C SER A 516 -70.87 -10.24 -35.22
N ARG A 517 -70.52 -11.49 -34.89
CA ARG A 517 -71.32 -12.68 -35.21
C ARG A 517 -72.74 -12.57 -34.62
N LYS A 518 -72.88 -12.24 -33.33
CA LYS A 518 -74.20 -12.02 -32.71
C LYS A 518 -75.01 -10.89 -33.35
N GLN A 519 -74.36 -9.82 -33.82
CA GLN A 519 -75.02 -8.75 -34.56
C GLN A 519 -75.47 -9.20 -35.96
N GLN A 520 -74.65 -10.00 -36.65
CA GLN A 520 -75.01 -10.62 -37.94
C GLN A 520 -76.16 -11.62 -37.77
N ASP A 521 -76.15 -12.47 -36.74
CA ASP A 521 -77.23 -13.39 -36.40
C ASP A 521 -78.54 -12.63 -36.12
N ALA A 522 -78.48 -11.55 -35.33
CA ALA A 522 -79.63 -10.70 -35.04
C ALA A 522 -80.16 -9.98 -36.29
N HIS A 523 -79.28 -9.43 -37.14
CA HIS A 523 -79.67 -8.85 -38.42
C HIS A 523 -80.27 -9.90 -39.37
N ALA A 524 -79.75 -11.13 -39.40
CA ALA A 524 -80.30 -12.23 -40.18
C ALA A 524 -81.72 -12.56 -39.71
N GLN A 525 -81.93 -12.74 -38.40
CA GLN A 525 -83.26 -12.97 -37.79
C GLN A 525 -84.25 -11.85 -38.11
N LEU A 526 -83.84 -10.58 -37.95
CA LEU A 526 -84.67 -9.42 -38.33
C LEU A 526 -84.99 -9.40 -39.83
N SER A 527 -84.04 -9.79 -40.69
CA SER A 527 -84.25 -9.87 -42.14
C SER A 527 -85.16 -11.02 -42.57
N VAL A 528 -85.21 -12.12 -41.81
CA VAL A 528 -86.18 -13.21 -42.00
C VAL A 528 -87.55 -12.75 -41.55
N HIS A 529 -87.65 -12.10 -40.38
CA HIS A 529 -88.92 -11.60 -39.86
C HIS A 529 -89.54 -10.50 -40.75
N SER A 530 -88.73 -9.62 -41.34
CA SER A 530 -89.22 -8.62 -42.30
C SER A 530 -89.68 -9.24 -43.62
N LYS A 531 -89.00 -10.29 -44.11
CA LYS A 531 -89.45 -11.08 -45.28
C LYS A 531 -90.74 -11.85 -44.99
N GLU A 532 -90.87 -12.46 -43.82
CA GLU A 532 -92.11 -13.13 -43.40
C GLU A 532 -93.28 -12.14 -43.31
N THR A 533 -93.09 -10.96 -42.71
CA THR A 533 -94.17 -9.97 -42.61
C THR A 533 -94.54 -9.38 -43.98
N GLN A 534 -93.57 -9.15 -44.87
CA GLN A 534 -93.84 -8.81 -46.28
C GLN A 534 -94.60 -9.93 -47.01
N GLN A 535 -94.22 -11.20 -46.85
CA GLN A 535 -94.94 -12.33 -47.46
C GLN A 535 -96.37 -12.46 -46.92
N ARG A 536 -96.59 -12.30 -45.61
CA ARG A 536 -97.93 -12.29 -45.00
C ARG A 536 -98.79 -11.14 -45.57
N LEU A 537 -98.21 -9.95 -45.74
CA LEU A 537 -98.91 -8.81 -46.36
C LEU A 537 -99.24 -9.07 -47.84
N LEU A 538 -98.33 -9.67 -48.61
CA LEU A 538 -98.55 -10.04 -50.01
C LEU A 538 -99.61 -11.14 -50.17
N VAL A 539 -99.70 -12.08 -49.22
CA VAL A 539 -100.78 -13.09 -49.18
C VAL A 539 -102.12 -12.40 -48.91
N VAL A 540 -102.22 -11.54 -47.89
CA VAL A 540 -103.44 -10.78 -47.58
C VAL A 540 -103.85 -9.84 -48.72
N GLN A 541 -102.89 -9.27 -49.46
CA GLN A 541 -103.17 -8.49 -50.67
C GLN A 541 -103.74 -9.36 -51.78
N ARG A 542 -103.15 -10.53 -52.06
CA ARG A 542 -103.69 -11.49 -53.05
C ARG A 542 -105.06 -12.04 -52.68
N GLU A 543 -105.32 -12.28 -51.40
CA GLU A 543 -106.64 -12.67 -50.89
C GLU A 543 -107.69 -11.57 -51.13
N ARG A 544 -107.31 -10.30 -50.93
CA ARG A 544 -108.17 -9.15 -51.26
C ARG A 544 -108.37 -8.99 -52.77
N GLU A 545 -107.31 -9.07 -53.56
CA GLU A 545 -107.38 -8.98 -55.03
C GLU A 545 -108.26 -10.10 -55.62
N ALA A 546 -108.15 -11.33 -55.09
CA ALA A 546 -109.01 -12.44 -55.47
C ALA A 546 -110.48 -12.22 -55.03
N HIS A 547 -110.71 -11.66 -53.84
CA HIS A 547 -112.06 -11.31 -53.39
C HIS A 547 -112.67 -10.15 -54.19
N GLU A 548 -111.88 -9.14 -54.59
CA GLU A 548 -112.33 -8.07 -55.48
C GLU A 548 -112.58 -8.59 -56.90
N ALA A 549 -111.75 -9.49 -57.42
CA ALA A 549 -112.00 -10.15 -58.71
C ALA A 549 -113.31 -10.95 -58.67
N PHE A 550 -113.51 -11.77 -57.63
CA PHE A 550 -114.76 -12.51 -57.41
C PHE A 550 -115.99 -11.59 -57.31
N LEU A 551 -115.89 -10.46 -56.60
CA LEU A 551 -116.97 -9.47 -56.55
C LEU A 551 -117.26 -8.87 -57.93
N ARG A 552 -116.24 -8.51 -58.71
CA ARG A 552 -116.42 -7.96 -60.08
C ARG A 552 -116.99 -9.01 -61.05
N GLU A 553 -116.59 -10.27 -60.94
CA GLU A 553 -117.17 -11.38 -61.72
C GLU A 553 -118.63 -11.64 -61.33
N TYR A 554 -118.96 -11.56 -60.03
CA TYR A 554 -120.33 -11.66 -59.54
C TYR A 554 -121.20 -10.48 -59.98
N GLU A 555 -120.70 -9.25 -59.87
CA GLU A 555 -121.37 -8.04 -60.38
C GLU A 555 -121.59 -8.13 -61.89
N ALA A 556 -120.58 -8.55 -62.67
CA ALA A 556 -120.70 -8.77 -64.10
C ALA A 556 -121.79 -9.80 -64.43
N HIS A 557 -121.80 -10.95 -63.76
CA HIS A 557 -122.82 -11.98 -63.91
C HIS A 557 -124.23 -11.46 -63.55
N VAL A 558 -124.36 -10.63 -62.52
CA VAL A 558 -125.63 -9.97 -62.17
C VAL A 558 -126.05 -8.96 -63.25
N THR A 559 -125.12 -8.16 -63.80
CA THR A 559 -125.45 -7.23 -64.90
C THR A 559 -125.78 -7.95 -66.20
N ASP A 560 -125.15 -9.07 -66.51
CA ASP A 560 -125.46 -9.90 -67.69
C ASP A 560 -126.81 -10.60 -67.51
N SER A 561 -127.12 -11.09 -66.31
CA SER A 561 -128.44 -11.62 -65.97
C SER A 561 -129.54 -10.56 -66.10
N ALA A 562 -129.27 -9.32 -65.65
CA ALA A 562 -130.19 -8.20 -65.78
C ALA A 562 -130.35 -7.76 -67.26
N GLN A 563 -129.27 -7.73 -68.04
CA GLN A 563 -129.32 -7.46 -69.48
C GLN A 563 -130.07 -8.55 -70.24
N GLN A 564 -129.93 -9.83 -69.86
CA GLN A 564 -130.72 -10.93 -70.43
C GLN A 564 -132.20 -10.81 -70.07
N ALA A 565 -132.55 -10.40 -68.85
CA ALA A 565 -133.93 -10.11 -68.47
C ALA A 565 -134.52 -8.95 -69.28
N VAL A 566 -133.80 -7.83 -69.41
CA VAL A 566 -134.21 -6.67 -70.22
C VAL A 566 -134.28 -7.03 -71.71
N ALA A 567 -133.40 -7.89 -72.22
CA ALA A 567 -133.46 -8.39 -73.59
C ALA A 567 -134.68 -9.30 -73.82
N LEU A 568 -135.06 -10.11 -72.84
CA LEU A 568 -136.30 -10.91 -72.88
C LEU A 568 -137.54 -10.00 -72.86
N GLU A 569 -137.60 -8.99 -71.98
CA GLU A 569 -138.69 -8.00 -71.98
C GLU A 569 -138.76 -7.23 -73.31
N ALA A 570 -137.61 -6.79 -73.84
CA ALA A 570 -137.52 -6.15 -75.15
C ALA A 570 -137.95 -7.08 -76.30
N SER A 571 -137.69 -8.38 -76.21
CA SER A 571 -138.16 -9.37 -77.20
C SER A 571 -139.68 -9.56 -77.13
N ILE A 572 -140.27 -9.55 -75.93
CA ILE A 572 -141.72 -9.64 -75.73
C ILE A 572 -142.42 -8.39 -76.28
N VAL A 573 -141.86 -7.20 -76.04
CA VAL A 573 -142.33 -5.94 -76.65
C VAL A 573 -142.11 -5.94 -78.17
N GLY A 574 -140.98 -6.47 -78.63
CA GLY A 574 -140.65 -6.63 -80.05
C GLY A 574 -141.63 -7.54 -80.80
N ASP A 575 -142.07 -8.64 -80.19
CA ASP A 575 -143.06 -9.55 -80.79
C ASP A 575 -144.48 -8.97 -80.78
N GLN A 576 -144.83 -8.14 -79.79
CA GLN A 576 -146.06 -7.35 -79.81
C GLN A 576 -146.03 -6.31 -80.95
N ALA A 577 -144.90 -5.63 -81.15
CA ALA A 577 -144.69 -4.70 -82.26
C ALA A 577 -144.67 -5.40 -83.62
N ASN A 578 -144.04 -6.58 -83.73
CA ASN A 578 -143.97 -7.35 -84.98
C ASN A 578 -145.34 -7.94 -85.36
N LYS A 579 -146.20 -8.33 -84.41
CA LYS A 579 -147.61 -8.69 -84.71
C LYS A 579 -148.40 -7.51 -85.31
N LEU A 580 -148.04 -6.27 -85.00
CA LEU A 580 -148.60 -5.07 -85.63
C LEU A 580 -147.92 -4.74 -86.98
N ALA A 581 -146.61 -4.96 -87.12
CA ALA A 581 -145.84 -4.64 -88.32
C ALA A 581 -145.94 -5.69 -89.46
N VAL A 582 -146.11 -6.98 -89.15
CA VAL A 582 -146.41 -8.02 -90.16
C VAL A 582 -147.77 -7.75 -90.82
N ARG A 583 -148.68 -7.07 -90.13
CA ARG A 583 -149.95 -6.57 -90.69
C ARG A 583 -149.77 -5.42 -91.71
N THR A 584 -148.57 -4.84 -91.83
CA THR A 584 -148.27 -3.72 -92.75
C THR A 584 -147.12 -3.98 -93.74
N ARG A 585 -146.31 -5.04 -93.56
CA ARG A 585 -145.11 -5.35 -94.38
C ARG A 585 -145.14 -6.71 -95.10
N LEU A 586 -146.15 -6.96 -95.93
CA LEU A 586 -146.06 -8.05 -96.93
C LEU A 586 -145.11 -7.59 -98.09
N LYS A 587 -143.77 -7.76 -97.94
CA LYS A 587 -142.63 -7.01 -98.60
C LYS A 587 -141.28 -7.80 -98.85
N GLU A 588 -140.23 -7.16 -99.42
CA GLU A 588 -139.00 -7.75 -100.04
C GLU A 588 -137.59 -7.29 -99.50
N THR A 589 -136.45 -7.88 -99.95
CA THR A 589 -135.03 -7.66 -99.46
C THR A 589 -133.87 -7.83 -100.50
N LYS A 590 -132.61 -7.38 -100.19
CA LYS A 590 -131.26 -7.45 -100.88
C LYS A 590 -130.13 -6.84 -99.98
N ALA A 591 -128.79 -6.74 -100.17
CA ALA A 591 -127.63 -7.16 -101.05
C ALA A 591 -126.31 -6.54 -100.43
N PHE A 592 -125.02 -6.49 -100.88
CA PHE A 592 -123.93 -7.23 -101.63
C PHE A 592 -122.68 -6.25 -101.68
N ASP A 593 -121.39 -6.43 -102.05
CA ASP A 593 -120.30 -7.46 -102.25
C ASP A 593 -118.98 -6.67 -102.68
N VAL A 594 -117.68 -7.06 -102.84
CA VAL A 594 -116.67 -8.14 -102.52
C VAL A 594 -115.23 -7.60 -102.94
N SER A 595 -114.05 -8.15 -102.48
CA SER A 595 -112.68 -7.59 -102.79
C SER A 595 -111.42 -8.53 -102.69
N GLY A 596 -110.21 -8.05 -103.08
CA GLY A 596 -108.83 -8.67 -103.05
C GLY A 596 -107.74 -7.78 -103.73
N GLU A 597 -106.40 -7.97 -103.81
CA GLU A 597 -105.37 -8.95 -103.32
C GLU A 597 -104.30 -8.20 -102.41
N VAL A 598 -102.94 -8.23 -102.38
CA VAL A 598 -101.70 -8.78 -103.06
C VAL A 598 -100.56 -8.84 -101.96
N PHE A 599 -99.27 -9.29 -101.98
CA PHE A 599 -98.19 -9.87 -102.85
C PHE A 599 -97.15 -10.54 -101.84
N ARG A 600 -95.85 -10.94 -101.97
CA ARG A 600 -94.69 -11.09 -102.92
C ARG A 600 -93.63 -12.07 -102.27
N ASN A 601 -92.42 -12.36 -102.82
CA ASN A 601 -91.48 -13.40 -102.30
C ASN A 601 -89.93 -13.15 -102.45
N PRO A 602 -89.02 -13.59 -101.52
CA PRO A 602 -87.53 -13.49 -101.60
C PRO A 602 -86.67 -14.78 -101.31
N PRO A 603 -85.33 -14.77 -101.58
CA PRO A 603 -84.30 -15.80 -101.18
C PRO A 603 -83.19 -15.21 -100.25
N GLN A 604 -82.07 -15.83 -99.77
CA GLN A 604 -81.40 -17.17 -99.82
C GLN A 604 -81.16 -17.65 -98.34
N ALA A 605 -80.12 -18.34 -97.79
CA ALA A 605 -78.85 -19.06 -98.13
C ALA A 605 -78.52 -20.03 -96.92
N GLY A 606 -77.48 -20.87 -96.76
CA GLY A 606 -76.25 -21.21 -97.52
C GLY A 606 -74.96 -20.51 -97.02
N GLN A 607 -73.80 -21.12 -96.71
CA GLN A 607 -73.29 -22.48 -96.41
C GLN A 607 -71.97 -22.31 -95.57
N THR A 608 -71.29 -23.30 -94.95
CA THR A 608 -71.36 -24.78 -94.90
C THR A 608 -71.67 -25.33 -93.48
N LEU A 609 -71.96 -26.63 -93.39
CA LEU A 609 -72.83 -27.28 -92.38
C LEU A 609 -72.52 -28.80 -92.29
N PRO A 610 -73.24 -29.67 -91.52
CA PRO A 610 -74.32 -29.49 -90.51
C PRO A 610 -73.86 -29.95 -89.10
N SER A 611 -74.65 -30.08 -88.01
CA SER A 611 -76.04 -30.48 -87.75
C SER A 611 -76.48 -29.87 -86.40
N VAL A 612 -77.69 -29.34 -86.14
CA VAL A 612 -79.05 -29.91 -86.24
C VAL A 612 -79.18 -31.12 -85.26
N ASP A 613 -80.10 -31.13 -84.28
CA ASP A 613 -81.47 -30.58 -84.33
C ASP A 613 -82.00 -29.83 -83.07
N LYS A 614 -83.24 -29.34 -83.20
CA LYS A 614 -84.17 -28.64 -82.26
C LYS A 614 -84.11 -29.09 -80.78
N SER A 615 -84.51 -28.26 -79.81
CA SER A 615 -85.59 -27.24 -79.85
C SER A 615 -85.21 -26.00 -79.00
N ARG A 616 -85.47 -24.73 -79.37
CA ARG A 616 -86.78 -24.02 -79.46
C ARG A 616 -87.75 -24.42 -78.32
N SER A 617 -88.29 -23.52 -77.51
CA SER A 617 -88.23 -22.06 -77.43
C SER A 617 -87.80 -21.64 -76.01
N ARG A 618 -87.16 -20.49 -75.74
CA ARG A 618 -87.60 -19.12 -76.02
C ARG A 618 -89.00 -18.84 -75.42
N GLN A 619 -89.26 -17.70 -74.75
CA GLN A 619 -88.40 -16.52 -74.61
C GLN A 619 -88.81 -15.66 -73.41
N ALA A 620 -87.80 -15.08 -72.74
CA ALA A 620 -87.93 -13.88 -71.89
C ALA A 620 -88.90 -14.03 -70.69
N ALA A 621 -89.12 -13.05 -69.81
CA ALA A 621 -88.71 -11.66 -69.75
C ALA A 621 -88.63 -11.23 -68.26
N THR A 622 -87.82 -10.28 -67.80
CA THR A 622 -86.76 -9.46 -68.44
C THR A 622 -85.99 -8.71 -67.35
N LEU A 623 -84.73 -8.34 -67.65
CA LEU A 623 -84.04 -7.14 -67.11
C LEU A 623 -83.68 -7.19 -65.59
N GLN A 624 -82.56 -6.60 -65.14
CA GLN A 624 -82.18 -5.17 -65.10
C GLN A 624 -83.16 -4.37 -64.21
N ALA A 625 -82.73 -3.49 -63.30
CA ALA A 625 -81.40 -2.89 -63.12
C ALA A 625 -81.05 -2.74 -61.61
N GLN A 626 -79.82 -2.40 -61.23
CA GLN A 626 -79.41 -1.05 -60.78
C GLN A 626 -80.38 -0.40 -59.76
N ALA A 627 -79.97 0.02 -58.56
CA ALA A 627 -78.60 0.25 -58.05
C ALA A 627 -78.35 -0.43 -56.69
#